data_AF-A0A1Z4RNH4-F1
#
_entry.id   AF-A0A1Z4RNH4-F1
#
_cell.length_a   1.000
_cell.length_b   1.000
_cell.length_c   1.000
_cell.angle_alpha   90.00
_cell.angle_beta   90.00
_cell.angle_gamma   90.00
#
_symmetry.space_group_name_H-M   'P 1'
#
loop_
_entity.id
_entity.type
_entity.pdbx_description
1 polymer ?
#
loop_
_entity_poly.entity_id
_entity_poly.type
_entity_poly.pdbx_seq_one_letter_code
_entity_poly.pdbx_strand_id
1 'polypeptide(L)'
;MRQFLFYAMGDEFDVAQYLSQYQIDYSCVWERDKHQTNGLVKYLGNEYMLNIYEQEKIAYKYMQTNKDALKALVNFAMLSLSCEFEIDSETTRSYLSFEPETMLLAGHIGLKLAFNLEISISETWYIPSAAEY
;
A
#
# COMPACT_ATOMS: atom_id res chain seq x y z
N MET A 1 5.23 13.05 -1.71
CA MET A 1 5.66 11.65 -1.79
C MET A 1 4.78 10.84 -2.76
N ARG A 2 5.30 9.86 -3.52
CA ARG A 2 4.48 8.93 -4.36
C ARG A 2 5.05 7.51 -4.33
N GLN A 3 4.45 6.61 -3.56
CA GLN A 3 4.99 5.26 -3.35
C GLN A 3 3.93 4.15 -3.30
N PHE A 4 4.28 2.97 -3.83
CA PHE A 4 3.54 1.75 -3.52
C PHE A 4 4.15 1.08 -2.28
N LEU A 5 3.30 0.52 -1.43
CA LEU A 5 3.75 -0.32 -0.34
C LEU A 5 2.72 -1.38 0.05
N PHE A 6 3.25 -2.51 0.50
CA PHE A 6 2.46 -3.49 1.24
C PHE A 6 2.54 -3.19 2.73
N TYR A 7 1.40 -3.28 3.41
CA TYR A 7 1.38 -3.37 4.85
C TYR A 7 0.42 -4.46 5.32
N ALA A 8 0.87 -5.26 6.28
CA ALA A 8 0.07 -6.20 7.05
C ALA A 8 -0.03 -5.72 8.48
N MET A 9 -1.25 -5.58 8.99
CA MET A 9 -1.49 -5.21 10.38
C MET A 9 -2.65 -6.01 10.97
N GLY A 10 -2.56 -6.31 12.26
CA GLY A 10 -3.64 -6.91 13.02
C GLY A 10 -3.26 -7.01 14.49
N ASP A 11 -4.24 -6.80 15.37
CA ASP A 11 -4.03 -6.81 16.83
C ASP A 11 -3.50 -8.17 17.32
N GLU A 12 -3.84 -9.25 16.64
CA GLU A 12 -3.38 -10.62 16.94
C GLU A 12 -2.24 -11.09 16.02
N PHE A 13 -1.70 -10.22 15.16
CA PHE A 13 -0.70 -10.62 14.19
C PHE A 13 0.68 -10.86 14.85
N ASP A 14 1.07 -12.13 14.93
CA ASP A 14 2.42 -12.54 15.35
C ASP A 14 3.36 -12.66 14.14
N VAL A 15 4.15 -11.60 13.92
CA VAL A 15 5.16 -11.55 12.85
C VAL A 15 6.23 -12.61 13.01
N ALA A 16 6.65 -12.93 14.23
CA ALA A 16 7.70 -13.91 14.45
C ALA A 16 7.19 -15.32 14.09
N GLN A 17 5.96 -15.65 14.50
CA GLN A 17 5.32 -16.90 14.10
C GLN A 17 5.18 -17.00 12.58
N TYR A 18 4.70 -15.94 11.92
CA TYR A 18 4.55 -15.92 10.47
C TYR A 18 5.90 -16.09 9.74
N LEU A 19 6.93 -15.30 10.10
CA LEU A 19 8.26 -15.37 9.48
C LEU A 19 9.00 -16.68 9.76
N SER A 20 8.63 -17.42 10.82
CA SER A 20 9.16 -18.77 11.07
C SER A 20 8.63 -19.82 10.08
N GLN A 21 7.49 -19.55 9.44
CA GLN A 21 6.80 -20.46 8.53
C GLN A 21 6.94 -20.04 7.06
N TYR A 22 7.04 -18.74 6.80
CA TYR A 22 7.05 -18.17 5.46
C TYR A 22 8.27 -17.28 5.25
N GLN A 23 8.96 -17.50 4.13
CA GLN A 23 10.02 -16.60 3.69
C GLN A 23 9.42 -15.53 2.78
N ILE A 24 9.46 -14.28 3.23
CA ILE A 24 9.03 -13.13 2.45
C ILE A 24 10.05 -12.00 2.60
N ASP A 25 10.28 -11.25 1.52
CA ASP A 25 11.15 -10.08 1.53
C ASP A 25 10.40 -8.84 2.04
N TYR A 26 10.71 -8.37 3.24
CA TYR A 26 10.08 -7.20 3.86
C TYR A 26 11.09 -6.07 4.08
N SER A 27 10.61 -4.83 4.18
CA SER A 27 11.45 -3.65 4.43
C SER A 27 11.64 -3.39 5.92
N CYS A 28 10.56 -3.52 6.70
CA CYS A 28 10.61 -3.34 8.14
C CYS A 28 9.44 -4.06 8.83
N VAL A 29 9.62 -4.29 10.12
CA VAL A 29 8.56 -4.70 11.04
C VAL A 29 8.05 -3.43 11.71
N TRP A 30 6.74 -3.22 11.73
CA TRP A 30 6.13 -2.12 12.48
C TRP A 30 5.81 -2.61 13.89
N GLU A 31 6.36 -1.96 14.91
CA GLU A 31 6.03 -2.20 16.32
C GLU A 31 5.28 -0.98 16.88
N ARG A 32 4.06 -1.17 17.41
CA ARG A 32 3.25 -0.06 17.93
C ARG A 32 3.45 0.19 19.44
N ASP A 33 3.88 -0.82 20.21
CA ASP A 33 4.39 -0.72 21.59
C ASP A 33 5.10 -2.02 22.03
N LYS A 34 5.44 -2.16 23.34
CA LYS A 34 6.10 -3.38 23.89
C LYS A 34 5.21 -4.64 23.88
N HIS A 35 3.91 -4.53 23.60
CA HIS A 35 2.94 -5.60 23.87
C HIS A 35 1.91 -5.88 22.77
N GLN A 36 1.69 -5.05 21.73
CA GLN A 36 0.83 -5.38 20.58
C GLN A 36 0.81 -4.31 19.47
N THR A 37 1.47 -4.57 18.34
CA THR A 37 0.93 -4.84 16.99
C THR A 37 2.18 -5.01 16.13
N ASN A 38 2.47 -6.23 15.69
CA ASN A 38 3.67 -6.50 14.91
C ASN A 38 3.20 -6.50 13.46
N GLY A 39 3.42 -5.41 12.73
CA GLY A 39 3.08 -5.30 11.32
C GLY A 39 4.25 -5.67 10.42
N LEU A 40 3.98 -6.05 9.17
CA LEU A 40 5.02 -6.14 8.14
C LEU A 40 4.79 -5.05 7.11
N VAL A 41 5.86 -4.35 6.75
CA VAL A 41 5.83 -3.34 5.69
C VAL A 41 6.86 -3.70 4.63
N LYS A 42 6.47 -3.55 3.36
CA LYS A 42 7.37 -3.61 2.22
C LYS A 42 7.15 -2.39 1.34
N TYR A 43 8.16 -1.53 1.28
CA TYR A 43 8.19 -0.43 0.33
C TYR A 43 8.52 -0.97 -1.06
N LEU A 44 7.74 -0.55 -2.05
CA LEU A 44 7.83 -1.03 -3.43
C LEU A 44 8.13 0.13 -4.36
N GLY A 45 9.43 0.31 -4.61
CA GLY A 45 9.96 1.36 -5.47
C GLY A 45 10.70 2.43 -4.69
N ASN A 46 11.12 3.46 -5.42
CA ASN A 46 11.72 4.66 -4.87
C ASN A 46 11.05 5.85 -5.55
N GLU A 47 10.30 6.60 -4.77
CA GLU A 47 9.50 7.73 -5.24
C GLU A 47 10.30 8.87 -5.89
N TYR A 48 11.59 8.99 -5.56
CA TYR A 48 12.46 10.02 -6.12
C TYR A 48 13.05 9.62 -7.48
N MET A 49 12.95 8.34 -7.84
CA MET A 49 13.63 7.78 -9.02
C MET A 49 12.71 7.13 -10.05
N LEU A 50 11.51 6.70 -9.66
CA LEU A 50 10.63 5.88 -10.50
C LEU A 50 9.25 6.51 -10.66
N ASN A 51 8.70 6.46 -11.87
CA ASN A 51 7.33 6.88 -12.11
C ASN A 51 6.32 5.84 -11.59
N ILE A 52 5.05 6.23 -11.52
CA ILE A 52 4.00 5.41 -10.89
C ILE A 52 3.80 4.05 -11.58
N TYR A 53 3.94 3.98 -12.90
CA TYR A 53 3.79 2.74 -13.66
C TYR A 53 4.96 1.77 -13.41
N GLU A 54 6.17 2.29 -13.23
CA GLU A 54 7.34 1.48 -12.89
C GLU A 54 7.22 0.91 -11.47
N GLN A 55 6.73 1.72 -10.53
CA GLN A 55 6.47 1.27 -9.16
C GLN A 55 5.37 0.22 -9.11
N GLU A 56 4.29 0.37 -9.89
CA GLU A 56 3.25 -0.65 -9.99
C GLU A 56 3.78 -1.97 -10.56
N LYS A 57 4.63 -1.92 -11.61
CA LYS A 57 5.27 -3.13 -12.14
C LYS A 57 6.10 -3.86 -11.09
N ILE A 58 6.80 -3.13 -10.23
CA ILE A 58 7.54 -3.71 -9.10
C ILE A 58 6.57 -4.35 -8.11
N ALA A 59 5.47 -3.67 -7.77
CA ALA A 59 4.43 -4.19 -6.88
C ALA A 59 3.81 -5.49 -7.43
N TYR A 60 3.44 -5.50 -8.71
CA TYR A 60 2.90 -6.66 -9.40
C TYR A 60 3.87 -7.83 -9.38
N LYS A 61 5.14 -7.61 -9.77
CA LYS A 61 6.16 -8.66 -9.78
C LYS A 61 6.40 -9.21 -8.38
N TYR A 62 6.46 -8.35 -7.37
CA TYR A 62 6.60 -8.76 -5.98
C TYR A 62 5.42 -9.64 -5.53
N MET A 63 4.17 -9.27 -5.86
CA MET A 63 3.00 -10.10 -5.60
C MET A 63 3.07 -11.46 -6.28
N GLN A 64 3.52 -11.49 -7.53
CA GLN A 64 3.63 -12.71 -8.31
C GLN A 64 4.65 -13.67 -7.68
N THR A 65 5.82 -13.15 -7.28
CA THR A 65 6.89 -13.94 -6.66
C THR A 65 6.53 -14.42 -5.26
N ASN A 66 5.84 -13.60 -4.45
CA ASN A 66 5.53 -13.90 -3.06
C ASN A 66 4.08 -14.36 -2.85
N LYS A 67 3.40 -14.80 -3.92
CA LYS A 67 1.95 -15.06 -3.95
C LYS A 67 1.47 -15.92 -2.78
N ASP A 68 2.12 -17.04 -2.52
CA ASP A 68 1.67 -17.98 -1.49
C ASP A 68 1.94 -17.47 -0.08
N ALA A 69 3.08 -16.79 0.14
CA ALA A 69 3.39 -16.13 1.39
C ALA A 69 2.39 -15.00 1.70
N LEU A 70 2.06 -14.18 0.70
CA LEU A 70 1.07 -13.10 0.83
C LEU A 70 -0.33 -13.66 1.09
N LYS A 71 -0.73 -14.74 0.42
CA LYS A 71 -2.00 -15.44 0.70
C LYS A 71 -2.09 -15.93 2.14
N ALA A 72 -1.02 -16.55 2.62
CA ALA A 72 -0.97 -16.99 4.01
C ALA A 72 -1.07 -15.81 4.97
N LEU A 73 -0.41 -14.70 4.65
CA LEU A 73 -0.39 -13.48 5.46
C LEU A 73 -1.79 -12.87 5.64
N VAL A 74 -2.66 -12.92 4.63
CA VAL A 74 -4.08 -12.49 4.75
C VAL A 74 -4.83 -13.24 5.85
N ASN A 75 -4.45 -14.48 6.16
CA ASN A 75 -5.10 -15.26 7.23
C ASN A 75 -4.67 -14.82 8.64
N PHE A 76 -3.50 -14.20 8.77
CA PHE A 76 -2.96 -13.75 10.06
C PHE A 76 -3.21 -12.26 10.32
N ALA A 77 -3.39 -11.47 9.27
CA ALA A 77 -3.46 -10.02 9.36
C ALA A 77 -4.34 -9.42 8.26
N MET A 78 -4.82 -8.20 8.50
CA MET A 78 -5.34 -7.38 7.42
C MET A 78 -4.17 -6.90 6.56
N LEU A 79 -4.02 -7.50 5.40
CA LEU A 79 -3.00 -7.16 4.42
C LEU A 79 -3.57 -6.28 3.31
N SER A 80 -2.89 -5.17 3.03
CA SER A 80 -3.28 -4.21 1.99
C SER A 80 -2.11 -3.86 1.07
N LEU A 81 -2.41 -3.66 -0.21
CA LEU A 81 -1.54 -2.95 -1.15
C LEU A 81 -2.03 -1.51 -1.22
N SER A 82 -1.17 -0.56 -0.90
CA SER A 82 -1.50 0.86 -0.97
C SER A 82 -0.61 1.59 -1.95
N CYS A 83 -1.22 2.56 -2.61
CA CYS A 83 -0.54 3.60 -3.34
C CYS A 83 -0.73 4.90 -2.56
N GLU A 84 0.37 5.47 -2.08
CA GLU A 84 0.41 6.72 -1.33
C GLU A 84 0.88 7.84 -2.24
N PHE A 85 0.22 8.98 -2.19
CA PHE A 85 0.60 10.14 -2.98
C PHE A 85 0.28 11.44 -2.25
N GLU A 86 1.21 12.37 -2.38
CA GLU A 86 1.06 13.76 -2.02
C GLU A 86 0.66 14.52 -3.28
N ILE A 87 -0.48 15.22 -3.19
CA ILE A 87 -0.92 16.12 -4.24
C ILE A 87 -0.54 17.54 -3.81
N ASP A 88 0.41 18.12 -4.53
CA ASP A 88 0.67 19.55 -4.47
C ASP A 88 -0.39 20.30 -5.30
N SER A 89 -1.00 21.32 -4.70
CA SER A 89 -2.44 21.55 -4.75
C SER A 89 -2.99 22.36 -5.95
N GLU A 90 -2.26 22.56 -7.05
CA GLU A 90 -2.72 23.57 -8.02
C GLU A 90 -3.42 23.08 -9.29
N THR A 91 -3.18 21.89 -9.83
CA THR A 91 -3.74 21.56 -11.17
C THR A 91 -3.96 20.09 -11.50
N THR A 92 -3.61 19.15 -10.63
CA THR A 92 -3.56 17.74 -11.05
C THR A 92 -4.88 17.00 -10.80
N ARG A 93 -5.73 16.90 -11.84
CA ARG A 93 -6.71 15.79 -11.91
C ARG A 93 -5.91 14.50 -12.14
N SER A 94 -5.56 13.80 -11.06
CA SER A 94 -4.95 12.48 -11.15
C SER A 94 -6.05 11.41 -11.13
N TYR A 95 -6.17 10.67 -12.23
CA TYR A 95 -6.90 9.40 -12.22
C TYR A 95 -5.95 8.34 -11.69
N LEU A 96 -6.28 7.78 -10.52
CA LEU A 96 -5.48 6.76 -9.85
C LEU A 96 -6.26 5.47 -9.90
N SER A 97 -5.76 4.53 -10.69
CA SER A 97 -6.28 3.18 -10.81
C SER A 97 -5.10 2.22 -10.83
N PHE A 98 -5.27 1.06 -10.19
CA PHE A 98 -4.38 -0.07 -10.42
C PHE A 98 -4.71 -0.66 -11.81
N GLU A 99 -3.70 -1.16 -12.50
CA GLU A 99 -3.87 -1.92 -13.73
C GLU A 99 -4.75 -3.16 -13.48
N PRO A 100 -5.58 -3.57 -14.46
CA PRO A 100 -6.51 -4.70 -14.28
C PRO A 100 -5.83 -6.00 -13.82
N GLU A 101 -4.62 -6.29 -14.29
CA GLU A 101 -3.85 -7.47 -13.89
C GLU A 101 -3.43 -7.41 -12.42
N THR A 102 -3.03 -6.23 -11.94
CA THR A 102 -2.73 -5.96 -10.53
C THR A 102 -3.97 -6.17 -9.68
N MET A 103 -5.12 -5.67 -10.13
CA MET A 103 -6.40 -5.85 -9.43
C MET A 103 -6.82 -7.31 -9.35
N LEU A 104 -6.71 -8.07 -10.45
CA LEU A 104 -7.04 -9.49 -10.50
C LEU A 104 -6.13 -10.32 -9.59
N LEU A 105 -4.82 -10.06 -9.61
CA LEU A 105 -3.87 -10.75 -8.75
C LEU A 105 -4.11 -10.42 -7.27
N ALA A 106 -4.38 -9.16 -6.95
CA ALA A 106 -4.74 -8.72 -5.62
C ALA A 106 -5.97 -9.44 -5.08
N GLY A 107 -7.05 -9.50 -5.88
CA GLY A 107 -8.25 -10.26 -5.53
C GLY A 107 -7.97 -11.75 -5.32
N HIS A 108 -7.11 -12.35 -6.15
CA HIS A 108 -6.74 -13.76 -6.01
C HIS A 108 -5.90 -14.04 -4.75
N ILE A 109 -5.11 -13.07 -4.27
CA ILE A 109 -4.36 -13.17 -3.01
C ILE A 109 -5.25 -12.89 -1.80
N GLY A 110 -6.33 -12.13 -1.98
CA GLY A 110 -7.20 -11.65 -0.89
C GLY A 110 -6.79 -10.28 -0.35
N LEU A 111 -6.03 -9.51 -1.14
CA LEU A 111 -5.55 -8.18 -0.77
C LEU A 111 -6.67 -7.15 -0.84
N LYS A 112 -6.71 -6.23 0.14
CA LYS A 112 -7.42 -4.96 0.00
C LYS A 112 -6.53 -3.98 -0.78
N LEU A 113 -7.09 -3.35 -1.81
CA LEU A 113 -6.45 -2.25 -2.52
C LEU A 113 -6.90 -0.93 -1.90
N ALA A 114 -5.95 -0.06 -1.59
CA ALA A 114 -6.23 1.25 -1.02
C ALA A 114 -5.44 2.37 -1.72
N PHE A 115 -6.00 3.56 -1.66
CA PHE A 115 -5.46 4.80 -2.20
C PHE A 115 -5.40 5.79 -1.04
N ASN A 116 -4.19 6.16 -0.63
CA ASN A 116 -4.00 7.14 0.45
C ASN A 116 -3.58 8.47 -0.15
N LEU A 117 -4.47 9.45 -0.03
CA LEU A 117 -4.28 10.81 -0.52
C LEU A 117 -3.86 11.69 0.66
N GLU A 118 -2.63 12.17 0.65
CA GLU A 118 -2.18 13.21 1.57
C GLU A 118 -2.27 14.57 0.86
N ILE A 119 -3.12 15.46 1.37
CA ILE A 119 -3.27 16.81 0.85
C ILE A 119 -2.56 17.75 1.83
N SER A 120 -1.41 18.31 1.44
CA SER A 120 -0.84 19.47 2.12
C SER A 120 -1.57 20.71 1.62
N ILE A 121 -2.66 21.08 2.30
CA ILE A 121 -3.44 22.26 1.94
C ILE A 121 -2.64 23.49 2.37
N SER A 122 -2.02 24.21 1.43
CA SER A 122 -1.64 25.59 1.68
C SER A 122 -2.93 26.42 1.86
N GLU A 123 -2.99 27.23 2.90
CA GLU A 123 -4.18 27.76 3.59
C GLU A 123 -5.15 28.65 2.77
N THR A 124 -5.12 28.62 1.44
CA THR A 124 -5.85 29.60 0.62
C THR A 124 -6.65 28.97 -0.50
N TRP A 125 -7.65 28.14 -0.21
CA TRP A 125 -8.58 27.68 -1.25
C TRP A 125 -10.06 27.75 -0.87
N TYR A 126 -10.79 28.42 -1.76
CA TYR A 126 -12.23 28.54 -1.83
C TYR A 126 -12.83 27.27 -2.45
N ILE A 127 -13.81 26.68 -1.78
CA ILE A 127 -14.57 25.52 -2.25
C ILE A 127 -15.84 26.05 -2.94
N PRO A 128 -15.97 25.99 -4.28
CA PRO A 128 -17.23 26.34 -4.93
C PRO A 128 -18.31 25.33 -4.55
N SER A 129 -19.48 25.85 -4.16
CA SER A 129 -20.60 25.02 -3.73
C SER A 129 -21.26 24.33 -4.92
N ALA A 130 -21.84 23.15 -4.66
CA ALA A 130 -22.52 22.30 -5.66
C ALA A 130 -23.67 22.98 -6.44
N ALA A 131 -24.03 24.22 -6.12
CA ALA A 131 -25.01 25.00 -6.88
C ALA A 131 -24.46 25.61 -8.19
N GLU A 132 -23.17 25.45 -8.47
CA GLU A 132 -22.50 26.01 -9.67
C GLU A 132 -22.36 24.99 -10.82
N TYR A 133 -22.99 23.81 -10.72
CA TYR A 133 -23.04 22.77 -11.77
C TYR A 133 -24.46 22.47 -12.24
#